data_AF-A0A3P6CIT5-F1
#
_entry.id   AF-A0A3P6CIT5-F1
#
_cell.length_a   1.000
_cell.length_b   1.000
_cell.length_c   1.000
_cell.angle_alpha   90.00
_cell.angle_beta   90.00
_cell.angle_gamma   90.00
#
_symmetry.space_group_name_H-M   'P 1'
#
loop_
_entity.id
_entity.type
_entity.pdbx_description
1 polymer ?
#
loop_
_entity_poly.entity_id
_entity_poly.type
_entity_poly.pdbx_seq_one_letter_code
_entity_poly.pdbx_strand_id
1 'polypeptide(L)'
;MQTLSLLFSSSVRRTRVTKAGQFTDFYLTGSNGIFTGFSTEFVGRAWDLDKTIVKKLVGSQTGNGIVKADASLKMPSPRKGDREGFVLNCLEAPLDVDIKDGGRVVVLNTKNLPLVGEVGFGADLVRIDGHSMCSPGFSCDSALQVTYIVGGSGRVQVVGADGKRVLETHVKAGALFIVPRFFVVPRLLILMACLGSPS
;
A
#
# COMPACT_ATOMS: atom_id res chain seq x y z
N MET A 1 -5.41 -14.93 16.21
CA MET A 1 -4.50 -13.78 16.11
C MET A 1 -4.66 -13.20 14.71
N GLN A 2 -5.18 -11.98 14.57
CA GLN A 2 -5.30 -11.33 13.25
C GLN A 2 -3.97 -10.66 12.93
N THR A 3 -3.35 -11.02 11.80
CA THR A 3 -2.14 -10.37 11.31
C THR A 3 -2.53 -9.10 10.57
N LEU A 4 -1.98 -7.95 10.97
CA LEU A 4 -2.06 -6.71 10.19
C LEU A 4 -0.89 -6.69 9.21
N SER A 5 -1.18 -6.54 7.92
CA SER A 5 -0.18 -6.36 6.87
C SER A 5 -0.42 -5.03 6.17
N LEU A 6 0.62 -4.21 6.08
CA LEU A 6 0.61 -2.93 5.38
C LEU A 6 1.57 -3.02 4.20
N LEU A 7 1.08 -2.74 2.99
CA LEU A 7 1.91 -2.63 1.79
C LEU A 7 1.98 -1.16 1.38
N PHE A 8 3.19 -0.60 1.40
CA PHE A 8 3.45 0.75 0.94
C PHE A 8 4.03 0.71 -0.47
N SER A 9 3.52 1.58 -1.34
CA SER A 9 4.06 1.80 -2.68
C SER A 9 4.37 3.28 -2.85
N SER A 10 5.56 3.59 -3.38
CA SER A 10 5.97 4.97 -3.69
C SER A 10 6.55 5.05 -5.09
N SER A 11 6.31 6.19 -5.75
CA SER A 11 6.86 6.47 -7.07
C SER A 11 8.16 7.26 -6.93
N VAL A 12 9.28 6.57 -7.07
CA VAL A 12 10.63 7.12 -6.95
C VAL A 12 11.17 7.76 -8.25
N ARG A 13 10.29 8.02 -9.23
CA ARG A 13 10.61 8.65 -10.52
C ARG A 13 10.05 10.08 -10.68
N ARG A 14 9.29 10.59 -9.72
CA ARG A 14 8.74 11.95 -9.78
C ARG A 14 9.71 13.01 -9.26
N THR A 15 9.46 14.27 -9.60
CA THR A 15 10.26 15.45 -9.22
C THR A 15 10.31 15.77 -7.72
N ARG A 16 9.74 14.93 -6.85
CA ARG A 16 9.64 15.15 -5.39
C ARG A 16 10.34 14.08 -4.55
N VAL A 17 11.34 13.38 -5.11
CA VAL A 17 12.18 12.44 -4.35
C VAL A 17 13.53 13.09 -4.02
N THR A 18 14.05 12.83 -2.83
CA THR A 18 15.40 13.26 -2.44
C THR A 18 16.47 12.61 -3.31
N LYS A 19 16.26 11.35 -3.70
CA LYS A 19 17.12 10.61 -4.61
C LYS A 19 16.32 9.58 -5.41
N ALA A 20 16.49 9.59 -6.73
CA ALA A 20 15.79 8.67 -7.61
C ALA A 20 16.13 7.21 -7.27
N GLY A 21 15.11 6.35 -7.26
CA GLY A 21 15.27 4.92 -6.93
C GLY A 21 15.44 4.61 -5.44
N GLN A 22 15.39 5.59 -4.54
CA GLN A 22 15.55 5.38 -3.09
C GLN A 22 14.33 5.84 -2.30
N PHE A 23 13.99 5.06 -1.28
CA PHE A 23 13.08 5.47 -0.22
C PHE A 23 13.91 6.18 0.85
N THR A 24 13.43 7.34 1.29
CA THR A 24 14.05 8.11 2.37
C THR A 24 12.99 8.37 3.41
N ASP A 25 13.13 7.75 4.58
CA ASP A 25 12.25 7.96 5.72
C ASP A 25 12.87 8.97 6.69
N PHE A 26 12.08 9.95 7.11
CA PHE A 26 12.49 10.92 8.14
C PHE A 26 11.72 10.64 9.43
N TYR A 27 12.36 9.94 10.35
CA TYR A 27 11.77 9.65 11.66
C TYR A 27 11.86 10.89 12.54
N LEU A 28 10.77 11.25 13.23
CA LEU A 28 10.80 12.38 14.17
C LEU A 28 11.46 12.00 15.50
N THR A 29 11.28 10.77 15.96
CA THR A 29 11.83 10.26 17.24
C THR A 29 12.30 8.82 17.08
N GLY A 30 12.90 8.24 18.13
CA GLY A 30 13.44 6.90 18.10
C GLY A 30 14.93 6.87 17.79
N SER A 31 15.48 5.67 17.59
CA SER A 31 16.92 5.47 17.37
C SER A 31 17.46 6.24 16.15
N ASN A 32 16.62 6.48 15.14
CA ASN A 32 16.95 7.17 13.89
C ASN A 32 16.26 8.54 13.77
N GLY A 33 15.82 9.13 14.89
CA GLY A 33 15.07 10.39 14.90
C GLY A 33 15.91 11.58 14.42
N ILE A 34 15.42 12.39 13.49
CA ILE A 34 16.16 13.55 12.95
C ILE A 34 16.57 14.54 14.04
N PHE A 35 15.78 14.65 15.10
CA PHE A 35 16.06 15.58 16.19
C PHE A 35 17.19 15.11 17.10
N THR A 36 17.57 13.83 17.09
CA THR A 36 18.70 13.34 17.88
C THR A 36 20.04 13.81 17.32
N GLY A 37 20.07 14.30 16.08
CA GLY A 37 21.27 14.88 15.46
C GLY A 37 21.59 16.31 15.93
N PHE A 38 20.63 17.02 16.53
CA PHE A 38 20.84 18.36 17.07
C PHE A 38 21.21 18.32 18.55
N SER A 39 21.92 19.36 19.04
CA SER A 39 22.19 19.46 20.47
C SER A 39 20.91 19.75 21.26
N THR A 40 20.82 19.23 22.48
CA THR A 40 19.66 19.46 23.38
C THR A 40 19.44 20.94 23.65
N GLU A 41 20.52 21.73 23.73
CA GLU A 41 20.43 23.18 23.87
C GLU A 41 19.76 23.83 22.66
N PHE A 42 20.16 23.44 21.45
CA PHE A 42 19.63 24.02 20.21
C PHE A 42 18.13 23.75 20.07
N VAL A 43 17.72 22.51 20.27
CA VAL A 43 16.31 22.12 20.22
C VAL A 43 15.50 22.82 21.32
N GLY A 44 16.06 22.91 22.54
CA GLY A 44 15.42 23.60 23.65
C GLY A 44 15.18 25.08 23.37
N ARG A 45 16.16 25.79 22.80
CA ARG A 45 15.97 27.18 22.37
C ARG A 45 14.95 27.31 21.25
N ALA A 46 14.94 26.40 20.28
CA ALA A 46 14.03 26.46 19.13
C ALA A 46 12.56 26.21 19.50
N TRP A 47 12.30 25.35 20.49
CA TRP A 47 10.95 24.99 20.93
C TRP A 47 10.52 25.70 22.21
N ASP A 48 11.38 26.56 22.77
CA ASP A 48 11.19 27.23 24.07
C ASP A 48 10.90 26.22 25.21
N LEU A 49 11.79 25.21 25.34
CA LEU A 49 11.66 24.12 26.30
C LEU A 49 12.93 23.94 27.13
N ASP A 50 12.73 23.54 28.39
CA ASP A 50 13.81 23.12 29.27
C ASP A 50 14.59 21.92 28.71
N LYS A 51 15.91 21.93 28.93
CA LYS A 51 16.82 20.86 28.47
C LYS A 51 16.39 19.46 28.94
N THR A 52 15.81 19.35 30.14
CA THR A 52 15.31 18.09 30.70
C THR A 52 14.11 17.55 29.93
N ILE A 53 13.18 18.42 29.54
CA ILE A 53 12.01 18.08 28.72
C ILE A 53 12.45 17.64 27.33
N VAL A 54 13.36 18.38 26.70
CA VAL A 54 13.91 18.03 25.38
C VAL A 54 14.59 16.67 25.40
N LYS A 55 15.44 16.41 26.41
CA LYS A 55 16.12 15.11 26.56
C LYS A 55 15.11 13.97 26.68
N LYS A 56 13.99 14.20 27.36
CA LYS A 56 12.90 13.21 27.44
C LYS A 56 12.18 13.04 26.11
N LEU A 57 11.81 14.13 25.43
CA LEU A 57 11.05 14.07 24.16
C LEU A 57 11.82 13.41 23.03
N VAL A 58 13.10 13.76 22.87
CA VAL A 58 13.90 13.34 21.71
C VAL A 58 14.77 12.12 22.03
N GLY A 59 15.20 11.95 23.29
CA GLY A 59 16.21 10.95 23.66
C GLY A 59 15.70 9.75 24.45
N SER A 60 14.43 9.69 24.87
CA SER A 60 13.94 8.58 25.71
C SER A 60 13.47 7.35 24.92
N GLN A 61 13.02 7.55 23.69
CA GLN A 61 12.54 6.46 22.84
C GLN A 61 13.72 5.83 22.10
N THR A 62 14.03 4.57 22.41
CA THR A 62 15.12 3.81 21.79
C THR A 62 14.65 2.84 20.71
N GLY A 63 13.32 2.65 20.57
CA GLY A 63 12.73 1.83 19.52
C GLY A 63 12.87 2.44 18.13
N ASN A 64 12.65 1.60 17.12
CA ASN A 64 12.69 1.97 15.70
C ASN A 64 11.39 1.53 15.01
N GLY A 65 10.83 2.39 14.15
CA GLY A 65 9.60 2.10 13.41
C GLY A 65 8.37 1.90 14.32
N ILE A 66 7.86 0.67 14.37
CA ILE A 66 6.67 0.31 15.14
C ILE A 66 7.09 -0.12 16.55
N VAL A 67 6.65 0.63 17.56
CA VAL A 67 6.93 0.34 18.98
C VAL A 67 5.67 -0.15 19.70
N LYS A 68 5.86 -1.03 20.68
CA LYS A 68 4.77 -1.50 21.54
C LYS A 68 4.35 -0.35 22.47
N ALA A 69 3.09 0.06 22.37
CA ALA A 69 2.49 0.98 23.33
C ALA A 69 2.12 0.24 24.62
N ASP A 70 2.23 0.94 25.75
CA ASP A 70 1.72 0.43 27.03
C ASP A 70 0.19 0.29 26.98
N ALA A 71 -0.35 -0.76 27.57
CA ALA A 71 -1.79 -1.03 27.57
C ALA A 71 -2.60 0.05 28.32
N SER A 72 -1.98 0.78 29.25
CA SER A 72 -2.61 1.90 29.96
C SER A 72 -2.62 3.20 29.16
N LEU A 73 -1.93 3.26 28.01
CA LEU A 73 -1.86 4.47 27.19
C LEU A 73 -3.24 4.75 26.58
N LYS A 74 -3.86 5.87 26.97
CA LYS A 74 -5.13 6.31 26.40
C LYS A 74 -4.92 6.90 25.01
N MET A 75 -5.22 6.11 23.98
CA MET A 75 -5.22 6.59 22.60
C MET A 75 -6.53 7.32 22.29
N PRO A 76 -6.51 8.43 21.52
CA PRO A 76 -7.72 9.09 21.08
C PRO A 76 -8.55 8.16 20.19
N SER A 77 -9.87 8.31 20.23
CA SER A 77 -10.77 7.55 19.36
C SER A 77 -10.70 8.09 17.92
N PRO A 78 -10.68 7.23 16.89
CA PRO A 78 -10.67 7.67 15.50
C PRO A 78 -11.90 8.52 15.16
N ARG A 79 -11.72 9.65 14.49
CA ARG A 79 -12.84 10.46 13.98
C ARG A 79 -13.13 10.07 12.54
N LYS A 80 -14.42 10.08 12.16
CA LYS A 80 -14.82 9.75 10.78
C LYS A 80 -14.30 10.76 9.76
N GLY A 81 -14.35 12.06 10.09
CA GLY A 81 -13.90 13.14 9.21
C GLY A 81 -12.42 13.07 8.84
N ASP A 82 -11.57 12.53 9.71
CA ASP A 82 -10.12 12.40 9.44
C ASP A 82 -9.81 11.46 8.27
N ARG A 83 -10.78 10.62 7.87
CA ARG A 83 -10.64 9.69 6.73
C ARG A 83 -11.09 10.30 5.40
N GLU A 84 -11.88 11.36 5.46
CA GLU A 84 -12.54 11.95 4.30
C GLU A 84 -11.49 12.49 3.32
N GLY A 85 -11.57 12.06 2.05
CA GLY A 85 -10.60 12.44 1.02
C GLY A 85 -9.24 11.74 1.08
N PHE A 86 -8.98 10.91 2.10
CA PHE A 86 -7.71 10.19 2.26
C PHE A 86 -7.83 8.66 2.18
N VAL A 87 -8.99 8.10 2.53
CA VAL A 87 -9.17 6.65 2.65
C VAL A 87 -10.35 6.19 1.80
N LEU A 88 -10.13 5.17 0.97
CA LEU A 88 -11.18 4.40 0.29
C LEU A 88 -11.15 2.95 0.79
N ASN A 89 -12.27 2.46 1.32
CA ASN A 89 -12.41 1.05 1.67
C ASN A 89 -12.91 0.26 0.45
N CYS A 90 -12.01 -0.39 -0.27
CA CYS A 90 -12.36 -1.18 -1.46
C CYS A 90 -13.20 -2.44 -1.15
N LEU A 91 -13.34 -2.85 0.12
CA LEU A 91 -14.23 -3.97 0.49
C LEU A 91 -15.69 -3.53 0.64
N GLU A 92 -15.94 -2.23 0.83
CA GLU A 92 -17.27 -1.64 1.04
C GLU A 92 -17.69 -0.71 -0.11
N ALA A 93 -16.75 -0.28 -0.95
CA ALA A 93 -17.01 0.59 -2.08
C ALA A 93 -17.94 -0.08 -3.12
N PRO A 94 -18.71 0.70 -3.88
CA PRO A 94 -19.49 0.18 -5.00
C PRO A 94 -18.61 -0.60 -5.99
N LEU A 95 -19.14 -1.71 -6.49
CA LEU A 95 -18.45 -2.56 -7.46
C LEU A 95 -18.54 -1.93 -8.86
N ASP A 96 -17.40 -1.80 -9.54
CA ASP A 96 -17.34 -1.40 -10.96
C ASP A 96 -17.64 -2.58 -11.88
N VAL A 97 -17.32 -3.80 -11.43
CA VAL A 97 -17.64 -5.06 -12.10
C VAL A 97 -18.15 -6.05 -11.06
N ASP A 98 -19.28 -6.69 -11.35
CA ASP A 98 -19.84 -7.77 -10.56
C ASP A 98 -20.40 -8.84 -11.50
N ILE A 99 -19.60 -9.89 -11.73
CA ILE A 99 -19.99 -11.02 -12.56
C ILE A 99 -20.26 -12.20 -11.62
N LYS A 100 -21.50 -12.65 -11.60
CA LYS A 100 -21.91 -13.84 -10.87
C LYS A 100 -21.03 -15.03 -11.27
N ASP A 101 -20.45 -15.70 -10.27
CA ASP A 101 -19.53 -16.83 -10.40
C ASP A 101 -18.23 -16.51 -11.18
N GLY A 102 -17.98 -15.25 -11.54
CA GLY A 102 -16.79 -14.80 -12.27
C GLY A 102 -15.83 -14.01 -11.38
N GLY A 103 -16.35 -13.00 -10.70
CA GLY A 103 -15.57 -12.15 -9.82
C GLY A 103 -16.09 -10.71 -9.71
N ARG A 104 -15.40 -9.93 -8.89
CA ARG A 104 -15.72 -8.53 -8.57
C ARG A 104 -14.51 -7.64 -8.75
N VAL A 105 -14.75 -6.39 -9.15
CA VAL A 105 -13.70 -5.36 -9.25
C VAL A 105 -14.17 -4.06 -8.61
N VAL A 106 -13.28 -3.44 -7.86
CA VAL A 106 -13.38 -2.04 -7.43
C VAL A 106 -12.18 -1.29 -7.96
N VAL A 107 -12.41 -0.19 -8.65
CA VAL A 107 -11.41 0.69 -9.26
C VAL A 107 -11.27 1.95 -8.41
N LEU A 108 -10.10 2.16 -7.83
CA LEU A 108 -9.71 3.38 -7.14
C LEU A 108 -9.18 4.39 -8.15
N ASN A 109 -9.89 5.51 -8.30
CA ASN A 109 -9.65 6.53 -9.31
C ASN A 109 -9.98 7.95 -8.78
N THR A 110 -9.80 8.97 -9.63
CA THR A 110 -9.97 10.37 -9.24
C THR A 110 -11.40 10.76 -8.88
N LYS A 111 -12.42 9.95 -9.22
CA LYS A 111 -13.81 10.22 -8.86
C LYS A 111 -14.12 9.83 -7.42
N ASN A 112 -13.58 8.69 -6.95
CA ASN A 112 -13.84 8.18 -5.60
C ASN A 112 -12.74 8.53 -4.59
N LEU A 113 -11.56 8.93 -5.05
CA LEU A 113 -10.50 9.47 -4.18
C LEU A 113 -9.66 10.52 -4.94
N PRO A 114 -10.11 11.79 -5.05
CA PRO A 114 -9.48 12.82 -5.89
C PRO A 114 -7.97 12.99 -5.70
N LEU A 115 -7.47 12.79 -4.47
CA LEU A 115 -6.06 12.85 -4.11
C LEU A 115 -5.17 11.99 -5.03
N VAL A 116 -5.67 10.86 -5.53
CA VAL A 116 -4.86 9.98 -6.39
C VAL A 116 -4.54 10.60 -7.74
N GLY A 117 -5.32 11.58 -8.19
CA GLY A 117 -4.99 12.38 -9.37
C GLY A 117 -3.80 13.29 -9.13
N GLU A 118 -3.72 13.92 -7.95
CA GLU A 118 -2.62 14.80 -7.56
C GLU A 118 -1.30 14.02 -7.42
N VAL A 119 -1.38 12.80 -6.86
CA VAL A 119 -0.24 11.90 -6.75
C VAL A 119 -0.11 10.95 -7.95
N GLY A 120 -0.90 11.13 -9.02
CA GLY A 120 -0.94 10.29 -10.22
C GLY A 120 -0.80 8.79 -9.96
N PHE A 121 -1.62 8.25 -9.05
CA PHE A 121 -1.77 6.84 -8.79
C PHE A 121 -3.19 6.40 -9.17
N GLY A 122 -3.34 5.10 -9.38
CA GLY A 122 -4.62 4.40 -9.46
C GLY A 122 -4.41 3.00 -8.89
N ALA A 123 -5.48 2.33 -8.51
CA ALA A 123 -5.40 0.97 -8.02
C ALA A 123 -6.71 0.22 -8.30
N ASP A 124 -6.64 -1.10 -8.39
CA ASP A 124 -7.82 -1.95 -8.48
C ASP A 124 -7.77 -3.00 -7.38
N LEU A 125 -8.90 -3.25 -6.71
CA LEU A 125 -9.11 -4.49 -5.96
C LEU A 125 -9.89 -5.44 -6.85
N VAL A 126 -9.24 -6.53 -7.25
CA VAL A 126 -9.84 -7.58 -8.08
C VAL A 126 -10.02 -8.85 -7.24
N ARG A 127 -11.22 -9.41 -7.26
CA ARG A 127 -11.57 -10.69 -6.60
C ARG A 127 -12.12 -11.64 -7.63
N ILE A 128 -11.34 -12.62 -8.06
CA ILE A 128 -11.80 -13.67 -8.98
C ILE A 128 -12.29 -14.88 -8.18
N ASP A 129 -13.46 -15.40 -8.56
CA ASP A 129 -14.04 -16.59 -7.95
C ASP A 129 -13.33 -17.88 -8.41
N GLY A 130 -13.56 -18.99 -7.71
CA GLY A 130 -12.91 -20.27 -8.03
C GLY A 130 -13.20 -20.72 -9.46
N HIS A 131 -12.17 -21.21 -10.15
CA HIS A 131 -12.23 -21.65 -11.56
C HIS A 131 -12.54 -20.55 -12.60
N SER A 132 -12.57 -19.29 -12.18
CA SER A 132 -12.79 -18.14 -13.06
C SER A 132 -11.49 -17.46 -13.47
N MET A 133 -11.58 -16.55 -14.44
CA MET A 133 -10.46 -15.77 -14.96
C MET A 133 -10.91 -14.35 -15.26
N CYS A 134 -10.01 -13.37 -15.26
CA CYS A 134 -10.30 -12.16 -16.05
C CYS A 134 -9.82 -12.37 -17.48
N SER A 135 -10.54 -11.75 -18.40
CA SER A 135 -10.16 -11.68 -19.80
C SER A 135 -8.75 -11.09 -19.97
N PRO A 136 -7.99 -11.54 -20.99
CA PRO A 136 -6.77 -10.85 -21.44
C PRO A 136 -7.04 -9.37 -21.66
N GLY A 137 -6.17 -8.54 -21.09
CA GLY A 137 -6.20 -7.09 -21.28
C GLY A 137 -4.78 -6.53 -21.28
N PHE A 138 -4.62 -5.33 -21.81
CA PHE A 138 -3.38 -4.59 -21.74
C PHE A 138 -3.69 -3.18 -21.24
N SER A 139 -2.73 -2.58 -20.52
CA SER A 139 -2.84 -1.18 -20.18
C SER A 139 -2.16 -0.34 -21.28
N CYS A 140 -2.93 0.57 -21.87
CA CYS A 140 -2.41 1.63 -22.74
C CYS A 140 -1.94 2.86 -21.96
N ASP A 141 -2.20 2.91 -20.65
CA ASP A 141 -1.84 4.06 -19.85
C ASP A 141 -0.32 4.15 -19.65
N SER A 142 0.12 5.31 -19.18
CA SER A 142 1.53 5.56 -18.96
C SER A 142 2.08 4.91 -17.67
N ALA A 143 1.28 4.08 -17.00
CA ALA A 143 1.55 3.55 -15.69
C ALA A 143 2.16 2.14 -15.74
N LEU A 144 3.03 1.85 -14.77
CA LEU A 144 3.46 0.49 -14.47
C LEU A 144 2.38 -0.17 -13.61
N GLN A 145 1.99 -1.39 -13.92
CA GLN A 145 1.05 -2.13 -13.08
C GLN A 145 1.83 -3.00 -12.08
N VAL A 146 1.68 -2.69 -10.80
CA VAL A 146 2.22 -3.49 -9.69
C VAL A 146 1.09 -4.29 -9.09
N THR A 147 1.26 -5.59 -9.00
CA THR A 147 0.22 -6.52 -8.54
C THR A 147 0.70 -7.29 -7.33
N TYR A 148 -0.07 -7.23 -6.25
CA TYR A 148 0.17 -7.98 -5.01
C TYR A 148 -0.99 -8.94 -4.72
N ILE A 149 -0.67 -10.21 -4.47
CA ILE A 149 -1.67 -11.23 -4.14
C ILE A 149 -1.93 -11.21 -2.64
N VAL A 150 -3.10 -10.68 -2.24
CA VAL A 150 -3.46 -10.55 -0.83
C VAL A 150 -3.92 -11.91 -0.23
N GLY A 151 -4.34 -12.87 -1.05
CA GLY A 151 -5.00 -14.11 -0.61
C GLY A 151 -5.23 -15.08 -1.78
N GLY A 152 -5.42 -16.37 -1.50
CA GLY A 152 -5.63 -17.39 -2.53
C GLY A 152 -4.39 -17.71 -3.38
N SER A 153 -4.63 -18.30 -4.56
CA SER A 153 -3.60 -18.66 -5.54
C SER A 153 -4.16 -18.75 -6.95
N GLY A 154 -3.34 -18.55 -7.97
CA GLY A 154 -3.76 -18.62 -9.36
C GLY A 154 -2.60 -18.74 -10.34
N ARG A 155 -2.92 -18.81 -11.63
CA ARG A 155 -1.94 -18.87 -12.72
C ARG A 155 -1.89 -17.56 -13.48
N VAL A 156 -0.73 -16.94 -13.54
CA VAL A 156 -0.52 -15.68 -14.26
C VAL A 156 0.32 -15.94 -15.50
N GLN A 157 -0.09 -15.33 -16.60
CA GLN A 157 0.72 -15.23 -17.81
C GLN A 157 0.90 -13.76 -18.18
N VAL A 158 2.07 -13.41 -18.67
CA VAL A 158 2.39 -12.06 -19.18
C VAL A 158 2.99 -12.22 -20.56
N VAL A 159 2.48 -11.45 -21.51
CA VAL A 159 2.87 -11.47 -22.92
C VAL A 159 3.45 -10.12 -23.29
N GLY A 160 4.62 -10.12 -23.93
CA GLY A 160 5.28 -8.92 -24.42
C GLY A 160 4.61 -8.33 -25.65
N ALA A 161 5.02 -7.11 -26.01
CA ALA A 161 4.54 -6.42 -27.19
C ALA A 161 4.87 -7.15 -28.52
N ASP A 162 5.84 -8.06 -28.50
CA ASP A 162 6.19 -8.94 -29.62
C ASP A 162 5.29 -10.19 -29.72
N GLY A 163 4.26 -10.27 -28.87
CA GLY A 163 3.34 -11.41 -28.80
C GLY A 163 3.93 -12.64 -28.10
N LYS A 164 5.15 -12.57 -27.58
CA LYS A 164 5.79 -13.70 -26.89
C LYS A 164 5.48 -13.67 -25.40
N ARG A 165 5.24 -14.85 -24.84
CA ARG A 165 5.05 -15.01 -23.41
C ARG A 165 6.37 -14.79 -22.66
N VAL A 166 6.40 -13.79 -21.79
CA VAL A 166 7.58 -13.43 -20.99
C VAL A 166 7.50 -13.95 -19.55
N LEU A 167 6.30 -14.29 -19.08
CA LEU A 167 6.08 -14.91 -17.77
C LEU A 167 4.95 -15.93 -17.87
N GLU A 168 5.14 -17.08 -17.24
CA GLU A 168 4.10 -18.01 -16.86
C GLU A 168 4.44 -18.56 -15.48
N THR A 169 3.57 -18.36 -14.51
CA THR A 169 3.83 -18.82 -13.15
C THR A 169 2.56 -19.04 -12.35
N HIS A 170 2.66 -19.84 -11.29
CA HIS A 170 1.63 -19.95 -10.27
C HIS A 170 1.99 -19.01 -9.12
N VAL A 171 1.06 -18.12 -8.77
CA VAL A 171 1.19 -17.16 -7.69
C VAL A 171 0.31 -17.56 -6.52
N LYS A 172 0.71 -17.17 -5.31
CA LYS A 172 -0.03 -17.37 -4.07
C LYS A 172 0.03 -16.11 -3.21
N ALA A 173 -0.80 -16.05 -2.17
CA ALA A 173 -0.78 -14.97 -1.19
C ALA A 173 0.65 -14.58 -0.76
N GLY A 174 0.93 -13.29 -0.75
CA GLY A 174 2.26 -12.72 -0.49
C GLY A 174 3.13 -12.50 -1.72
N ALA A 175 2.76 -13.04 -2.90
CA ALA A 175 3.49 -12.78 -4.13
C ALA A 175 3.26 -11.35 -4.65
N LEU A 176 4.33 -10.73 -5.17
CA LEU A 176 4.30 -9.44 -5.86
C LEU A 176 4.93 -9.59 -7.23
N PHE A 177 4.30 -9.05 -8.27
CA PHE A 177 4.88 -8.98 -9.61
C PHE A 177 4.57 -7.64 -10.28
N ILE A 178 5.41 -7.27 -11.23
CA ILE A 178 5.30 -6.01 -11.98
C ILE A 178 5.10 -6.35 -13.45
N VAL A 179 4.10 -5.72 -14.06
CA VAL A 179 3.81 -5.81 -15.48
C VAL A 179 4.30 -4.50 -16.12
N PRO A 180 5.33 -4.54 -16.97
CA PRO A 180 5.80 -3.36 -17.67
C PRO A 180 4.75 -2.83 -18.65
N ARG A 181 4.89 -1.57 -19.04
CA ARG A 181 4.01 -0.92 -20.03
C ARG A 181 4.01 -1.69 -21.35
N PHE A 182 2.85 -1.76 -21.99
CA PHE A 182 2.61 -2.43 -23.28
C PHE A 182 2.73 -3.96 -23.27
N PHE A 183 2.74 -4.58 -22.08
CA PHE A 183 2.62 -6.04 -21.93
C PHE A 183 1.14 -6.40 -21.73
N VAL A 184 0.70 -7.46 -22.43
CA VAL A 184 -0.65 -8.02 -22.31
C VAL A 184 -0.67 -9.02 -21.15
N VAL A 185 -1.66 -8.90 -20.28
CA VAL A 185 -1.84 -9.80 -19.14
C VAL A 185 -3.27 -10.32 -19.15
N PRO A 186 -3.52 -11.64 -19.30
CA PRO A 186 -4.68 -12.24 -18.67
C PRO A 186 -4.61 -11.90 -17.18
N ARG A 187 -5.41 -10.92 -16.72
CA ARG A 187 -5.49 -10.59 -15.29
C ARG A 187 -6.03 -11.84 -14.60
N LEU A 188 -5.16 -12.66 -14.02
CA LEU A 188 -5.58 -13.74 -13.13
C LEU A 188 -5.18 -13.34 -11.72
N LEU A 189 -5.90 -12.38 -11.15
CA LEU A 189 -5.81 -12.03 -9.74
C LEU A 189 -6.86 -12.80 -8.94
N ILE A 190 -6.54 -14.03 -8.54
CA ILE A 190 -7.37 -14.76 -7.58
C ILE A 190 -7.12 -14.16 -6.20
N LEU A 191 -8.18 -13.63 -5.59
CA LEU A 191 -8.28 -13.50 -4.13
C LEU A 191 -9.33 -14.50 -3.64
N MET A 192 -8.92 -15.75 -3.48
CA MET A 192 -9.70 -16.71 -2.71
C MET A 192 -9.55 -16.35 -1.23
N ALA A 193 -10.57 -15.70 -0.68
CA ALA A 193 -10.99 -16.00 0.67
C ALA A 193 -11.82 -17.29 0.59
N CYS A 194 -11.16 -18.44 0.70
CA CYS A 194 -11.86 -19.60 1.26
C CYS A 194 -12.09 -19.27 2.75
N LEU A 195 -13.17 -18.56 3.06
CA LEU A 195 -13.83 -18.82 4.32
C LEU A 195 -14.43 -20.21 4.17
N GLY A 196 -13.71 -21.21 4.70
CA GLY A 196 -14.32 -22.51 4.93
C GLY A 196 -15.59 -22.28 5.74
N SER A 197 -16.74 -22.64 5.17
CA SER A 197 -17.92 -22.89 5.97
C SER A 197 -17.59 -24.04 6.91
N PRO A 198 -17.85 -23.93 8.23
CA PRO A 198 -17.77 -25.07 9.11
C PRO A 198 -18.90 -26.03 8.75
N SER A 199 -18.53 -27.25 8.39
CA SER A 199 -19.34 -28.45 8.60
C SER A 199 -18.61 -29.32 9.60
#